data_AF-A0A4Q3WKS9-F1
#
_entry.id   AF-A0A4Q3WKS9-F1
#
_cell.length_a   1.000
_cell.length_b   1.000
_cell.length_c   1.000
_cell.angle_alpha   90.00
_cell.angle_beta   90.00
_cell.angle_gamma   90.00
#
_symmetry.space_group_name_H-M   'P 1'
#
loop_
_entity.id
_entity.type
_entity.pdbx_description
1 polymer ?
#
loop_
_entity_poly.entity_id
_entity_poly.type
_entity_poly.pdbx_seq_one_letter_code
_entity_poly.pdbx_strand_id
1 'polypeptide(L)'
;MSLRTIFGRCEDKALVSSINASQAVIHFDVDGTIQWANDNFLATMGYKLDEIKGKHHRMFVDSDYAESEAYRGFWDSLRRGDAQIAQFGRVGKGGRRVYIEASYNPL
;
A
#
# COMPACT_ATOMS: atom_id res chain seq x y z
N MET A 1 26.88 -32.03 14.72
CA MET A 1 27.00 -31.57 13.32
C MET A 1 25.67 -30.92 12.95
N SER A 2 25.54 -29.59 13.13
CA SER A 2 24.29 -28.86 12.88
C SER A 2 24.47 -28.03 11.62
N LEU A 3 23.77 -28.42 10.55
CA LEU A 3 23.73 -27.69 9.29
C LEU A 3 22.41 -26.91 9.27
N ARG A 4 22.46 -25.63 9.64
CA ARG A 4 21.40 -24.66 9.28
C ARG A 4 21.91 -23.86 8.10
N THR A 5 21.67 -24.36 6.89
CA THR A 5 21.86 -23.58 5.66
C THR A 5 20.63 -22.70 5.51
N ILE A 6 20.78 -21.41 5.81
CA ILE A 6 19.79 -20.38 5.51
C ILE A 6 19.84 -20.16 3.99
N PHE A 7 18.89 -20.71 3.24
CA PHE A 7 18.58 -20.22 1.90
C PHE A 7 17.77 -18.93 2.10
N GLY A 8 18.35 -17.76 1.79
CA GLY A 8 17.73 -16.48 2.21
C GLY A 8 18.19 -15.26 1.40
N ARG A 9 18.25 -15.38 0.07
CA ARG A 9 18.47 -14.19 -0.78
C ARG A 9 17.90 -14.27 -2.19
N CYS A 10 17.64 -15.47 -2.70
CA CYS A 10 17.06 -15.67 -4.03
C CYS A 10 15.56 -15.97 -3.98
N GLU A 11 15.11 -16.73 -2.97
CA GLU A 11 13.69 -17.02 -2.75
C GLU A 11 12.89 -15.76 -2.42
N ASP A 12 13.45 -14.86 -1.59
CA ASP A 12 12.81 -13.58 -1.26
C ASP A 12 12.62 -12.70 -2.50
N LYS A 13 13.60 -12.68 -3.41
CA LYS A 13 13.51 -11.89 -4.65
C LYS A 13 12.48 -12.47 -5.61
N ALA A 14 12.45 -13.79 -5.77
CA ALA A 14 11.47 -14.46 -6.62
C ALA A 14 10.05 -14.28 -6.07
N LEU A 15 9.87 -14.39 -4.75
CA LEU A 15 8.61 -14.16 -4.06
C LEU A 15 8.14 -12.71 -4.21
N VAL A 16 9.01 -11.74 -3.90
CA VAL A 16 8.70 -10.30 -4.05
C VAL A 16 8.38 -9.96 -5.51
N SER A 17 9.12 -10.54 -6.47
CA SER A 17 8.84 -10.35 -7.88
C SER A 17 7.47 -10.93 -8.29
N SER A 18 7.10 -12.09 -7.76
CA SER A 18 5.80 -12.73 -8.03
C SER A 18 4.63 -11.91 -7.46
N ILE A 19 4.79 -11.36 -6.25
CA ILE A 19 3.82 -10.45 -5.63
C ILE A 19 3.70 -9.18 -6.47
N ASN A 20 4.82 -8.56 -6.82
CA ASN A 20 4.81 -7.34 -7.63
C ASN A 20 4.23 -7.54 -9.03
N ALA A 21 4.35 -8.74 -9.60
CA ALA A 21 3.78 -9.05 -10.91
C ALA A 21 2.26 -9.25 -10.87
N SER A 22 1.70 -9.74 -9.76
CA SER A 22 0.29 -10.14 -9.66
C SER A 22 -0.59 -9.20 -8.83
N GLN A 23 -0.01 -8.42 -7.92
CA GLN A 23 -0.74 -7.59 -6.97
C GLN A 23 -0.35 -6.12 -7.09
N ALA A 24 -1.28 -5.23 -6.74
CA ALA A 24 -1.00 -3.81 -6.55
C ALA A 24 -0.33 -3.59 -5.19
N VAL A 25 0.89 -3.07 -5.18
CA VAL A 25 1.70 -2.85 -3.98
C VAL A 25 2.05 -1.37 -3.88
N ILE A 26 1.89 -0.82 -2.67
CA ILE A 26 2.25 0.56 -2.35
C ILE A 26 2.81 0.63 -0.93
N HIS A 27 3.87 1.41 -0.77
CA HIS A 27 4.56 1.64 0.49
C HIS A 27 4.37 3.08 0.94
N PHE A 28 4.11 3.24 2.23
CA PHE A 28 3.97 4.54 2.87
C PHE A 28 4.83 4.59 4.12
N ASP A 29 5.22 5.79 4.51
CA ASP A 29 5.66 6.07 5.88
C ASP A 29 4.48 6.01 6.86
N VAL A 30 4.81 5.94 8.15
CA VAL A 30 3.84 5.88 9.26
C VAL A 30 2.95 7.14 9.38
N ASP A 31 3.34 8.23 8.73
CA ASP A 31 2.57 9.46 8.61
C ASP A 31 1.60 9.45 7.40
N GLY A 32 1.67 8.40 6.58
CA GLY A 32 0.87 8.23 5.36
C GLY A 32 1.50 8.82 4.10
N THR A 33 2.77 9.24 4.15
CA THR A 33 3.51 9.73 2.98
C THR A 33 3.90 8.58 2.06
N ILE A 34 3.57 8.68 0.77
CA ILE A 34 3.83 7.67 -0.24
C ILE A 34 5.33 7.64 -0.58
N GLN A 35 5.98 6.50 -0.36
CA GLN A 35 7.39 6.31 -0.68
C GLN A 35 7.59 5.67 -2.05
N TRP A 36 6.79 4.67 -2.36
CA TRP A 36 6.92 3.89 -3.59
C TRP A 36 5.63 3.13 -3.91
N ALA A 37 5.37 2.87 -5.18
CA ALA A 37 4.31 1.98 -5.63
C ALA A 37 4.76 1.20 -6.87
N ASN A 38 4.24 -0.02 -7.04
CA ASN A 38 4.53 -0.83 -8.21
C ASN A 38 3.65 -0.48 -9.42
N ASP A 39 4.02 -0.99 -10.59
CA ASP A 39 3.33 -0.69 -11.85
C ASP A 39 1.85 -1.12 -11.84
N ASN A 40 1.52 -2.21 -11.16
CA ASN A 40 0.14 -2.66 -10.99
C ASN A 40 -0.70 -1.62 -10.25
N PHE A 41 -0.22 -1.09 -9.13
CA PHE A 41 -0.91 -0.04 -8.39
C PHE A 41 -1.06 1.24 -9.23
N LEU A 42 0.03 1.64 -9.89
CA LEU A 42 0.06 2.83 -10.75
C LEU A 42 -0.95 2.72 -11.90
N ALA A 43 -0.99 1.58 -12.59
CA ALA A 43 -1.94 1.29 -13.66
C ALA A 43 -3.38 1.24 -13.14
N THR A 44 -3.62 0.54 -12.03
CA THR A 44 -4.95 0.42 -11.41
C THR A 44 -5.49 1.77 -10.97
N MET A 45 -4.67 2.68 -10.45
CA MET A 45 -5.07 4.01 -10.00
C MET A 45 -5.00 5.07 -11.11
N GLY A 46 -4.26 4.83 -12.19
CA GLY A 46 -4.08 5.73 -13.33
C GLY A 46 -3.06 6.85 -13.10
N TYR A 47 -2.11 6.66 -12.20
CA TYR A 47 -1.06 7.64 -11.88
C TYR A 47 0.33 7.15 -12.30
N LYS A 48 1.27 8.08 -12.42
CA LYS A 48 2.72 7.76 -12.46
C LYS A 48 3.33 7.92 -11.06
N LEU A 49 4.44 7.23 -10.80
CA LEU A 49 5.13 7.30 -9.51
C LEU A 49 5.49 8.74 -9.12
N ASP A 50 5.99 9.53 -10.07
CA ASP A 50 6.39 10.92 -9.85
C ASP A 50 5.22 11.84 -9.47
N GLU A 51 3.98 11.44 -9.78
CA GLU A 51 2.77 12.20 -9.43
C GLU A 51 2.32 11.95 -7.98
N ILE A 52 2.65 10.78 -7.43
CA ILE A 52 2.15 10.32 -6.13
C ILE A 52 3.25 10.27 -5.06
N LYS A 53 4.52 10.13 -5.45
CA LYS A 53 5.64 10.03 -4.50
C LYS A 53 5.77 11.32 -3.68
N GLY A 54 5.90 11.17 -2.37
CA GLY A 54 5.92 12.29 -1.42
C GLY A 54 4.55 12.94 -1.16
N LYS A 55 3.47 12.44 -1.79
CA LYS A 55 2.09 12.84 -1.46
C LYS A 55 1.56 11.96 -0.34
N HIS A 56 0.54 12.45 0.35
CA HIS A 56 -0.12 11.71 1.40
C HIS A 56 -1.22 10.82 0.83
N HIS A 57 -1.37 9.61 1.38
CA HIS A 57 -2.40 8.61 1.03
C HIS A 57 -3.82 9.16 0.86
N ARG A 58 -4.17 10.24 1.56
CA ARG A 58 -5.49 10.90 1.48
C ARG A 58 -5.91 11.28 0.06
N MET A 59 -4.98 11.41 -0.87
CA MET A 59 -5.29 11.67 -2.29
C MET A 59 -6.07 10.52 -2.96
N PHE A 60 -6.03 9.32 -2.38
CA PHE A 60 -6.72 8.14 -2.90
C PHE A 60 -8.06 7.87 -2.22
N VAL A 61 -8.56 8.75 -1.36
CA VAL A 61 -9.85 8.57 -0.69
C VAL A 61 -10.72 9.80 -0.90
N ASP A 62 -12.03 9.65 -0.70
CA ASP A 62 -12.96 10.79 -0.76
C ASP A 62 -12.58 11.83 0.33
N SER A 63 -12.76 13.11 0.04
CA SER A 63 -12.45 14.23 0.95
C SER A 63 -13.09 14.05 2.32
N ASP A 64 -14.36 13.67 2.33
CA ASP A 64 -15.17 13.52 3.54
C ASP A 64 -14.62 12.39 4.42
N TYR A 65 -14.10 11.32 3.79
CA TYR A 65 -13.44 10.24 4.53
C TYR A 65 -12.07 10.68 5.05
N ALA A 66 -11.28 11.40 4.25
CA ALA A 66 -9.96 11.91 4.66
C ALA A 66 -10.02 12.81 5.91
N GLU A 67 -11.13 13.54 6.10
CA GLU A 67 -11.35 14.41 7.25
C GLU A 67 -12.00 13.70 8.45
N SER A 68 -12.47 12.46 8.26
CA SER A 68 -13.17 11.70 9.29
C SER A 68 -12.26 11.20 10.42
N GLU A 69 -12.84 11.01 11.60
CA GLU A 69 -12.17 10.31 12.70
C GLU A 69 -11.82 8.86 12.35
N ALA A 70 -12.62 8.21 11.47
CA ALA A 70 -12.36 6.86 11.01
C ALA A 70 -11.02 6.76 10.24
N TYR A 71 -10.70 7.76 9.41
CA TYR A 71 -9.41 7.81 8.71
C TYR A 71 -8.24 8.02 9.68
N ARG A 72 -8.42 8.87 10.70
CA ARG A 72 -7.40 9.08 11.75
C ARG A 72 -7.18 7.79 12.55
N GLY A 73 -8.27 7.15 12.98
CA GLY A 73 -8.24 5.88 13.70
C GLY A 73 -7.60 4.74 12.91
N PHE A 74 -7.80 4.69 11.59
CA PHE A 74 -7.13 3.76 10.70
C PHE A 74 -5.60 3.90 10.78
N TRP A 75 -5.07 5.12 10.62
CA TRP A 75 -3.62 5.36 10.75
C TRP A 75 -3.10 5.14 12.17
N ASP A 76 -3.89 5.46 13.19
CA ASP A 76 -3.53 5.15 14.58
C ASP A 76 -3.43 3.64 14.82
N SER A 77 -4.28 2.83 14.20
CA SER A 77 -4.19 1.36 14.26
C SER A 77 -2.91 0.86 13.61
N LEU A 78 -2.59 1.35 12.41
CA LEU A 78 -1.36 0.97 11.72
C LEU A 78 -0.12 1.35 12.54
N ARG A 79 -0.12 2.54 13.17
CA ARG A 79 0.97 2.98 14.07
C ARG A 79 1.14 2.09 15.30
N ARG A 80 0.09 1.41 15.76
CA ARG A 80 0.17 0.45 16.87
C ARG A 80 0.63 -0.95 16.42
N GLY A 81 0.82 -1.17 15.12
CA GLY A 81 1.15 -2.49 14.57
C GLY A 81 -0.06 -3.33 14.19
N ASP A 82 -1.28 -2.78 14.27
CA ASP A 82 -2.50 -3.52 13.90
C ASP A 82 -2.65 -3.56 12.38
N ALA A 83 -2.48 -4.75 11.78
CA ALA A 83 -2.73 -4.92 10.35
C ALA A 83 -4.22 -4.72 10.02
N GLN A 84 -4.50 -4.17 8.84
CA GLN A 84 -5.87 -3.92 8.38
C GLN A 84 -6.10 -4.62 7.03
N ILE A 85 -7.05 -5.54 6.98
CA ILE A 85 -7.43 -6.27 5.77
C ILE A 85 -8.89 -5.99 5.48
N ALA A 86 -9.18 -5.31 4.38
CA ALA A 86 -10.54 -4.99 3.98
C ALA A 86 -10.62 -4.69 2.48
N GLN A 87 -11.86 -4.61 1.98
CA GLN A 87 -12.14 -3.97 0.72
C GLN A 87 -12.24 -2.46 0.91
N PHE A 88 -11.49 -1.73 0.10
CA PHE A 88 -11.37 -0.28 0.17
C PHE A 88 -11.83 0.36 -1.12
N GLY A 89 -12.79 1.29 -0.99
CA GLY A 89 -13.05 2.28 -2.03
C GLY A 89 -11.89 3.27 -2.10
N ARG A 90 -11.35 3.48 -3.30
CA ARG A 90 -10.30 4.44 -3.58
C ARG A 90 -10.67 5.31 -4.78
N VAL A 91 -10.09 6.50 -4.81
CA VAL A 91 -10.26 7.48 -5.88
C VAL A 91 -8.97 7.54 -6.70
N GLY A 92 -9.04 7.02 -7.91
CA GLY A 92 -8.00 7.10 -8.92
C GLY A 92 -7.99 8.45 -9.64
N LYS A 93 -7.04 8.61 -10.57
CA LYS A 93 -6.87 9.83 -11.35
C LYS A 93 -8.16 10.20 -12.09
N GLY A 94 -8.49 11.49 -12.09
CA GLY A 94 -9.72 12.00 -12.71
C GLY A 94 -11.01 11.65 -11.97
N GLY A 95 -10.94 11.26 -10.69
CA GLY A 95 -12.11 10.96 -9.87
C GLY A 95 -12.68 9.56 -10.08
N ARG A 96 -11.95 8.67 -10.77
CA ARG A 96 -12.40 7.31 -11.03
C ARG A 96 -12.44 6.50 -9.72
N ARG A 97 -13.60 5.92 -9.40
CA ARG A 97 -13.71 5.00 -8.27
C ARG A 97 -13.09 3.64 -8.61
N VAL A 98 -12.28 3.14 -7.68
CA VAL A 98 -11.62 1.84 -7.75
C VAL A 98 -11.87 1.13 -6.44
N TYR A 99 -12.32 -0.11 -6.49
CA TYR A 99 -12.45 -0.96 -5.30
C TYR A 99 -11.31 -1.95 -5.30
N ILE A 100 -10.53 -1.98 -4.23
CA ILE A 100 -9.40 -2.88 -4.06
C ILE A 100 -9.56 -3.65 -2.75
N GLU A 101 -9.31 -4.96 -2.77
CA GLU A 101 -9.04 -5.70 -1.54
C GLU A 101 -7.56 -5.50 -1.21
N ALA A 102 -7.27 -4.96 -0.02
CA ALA A 102 -5.92 -4.63 0.36
C ALA A 102 -5.64 -5.02 1.82
N SER A 103 -4.38 -5.37 2.06
CA SER A 103 -3.83 -5.61 3.39
C SER A 103 -2.78 -4.55 3.69
N TYR A 104 -3.05 -3.70 4.68
CA TYR A 104 -2.09 -2.74 5.21
C TYR A 104 -1.35 -3.43 6.36
N ASN A 105 -0.09 -3.74 6.10
CA ASN A 105 0.78 -4.42 7.05
C ASN A 105 1.84 -3.42 7.52
N PRO A 106 1.83 -3.03 8.81
CA PRO A 106 2.96 -2.32 9.40
C PRO A 106 4.22 -3.19 9.27
N LEU A 107 5.26 -2.65 8.63
CA LEU A 107 6.56 -3.29 8.42
C LEU A 107 7.65 -2.57 9.20
#